data_AF-N6YXI5-F1
#
_entry.id   AF-N6YXI5-F1
#
_cell.length_a   1.000
_cell.length_b   1.000
_cell.length_c   1.000
_cell.angle_alpha   90.00
_cell.angle_beta   90.00
_cell.angle_gamma   90.00
#
_symmetry.space_group_name_H-M   'P 1'
#
loop_
_entity.id
_entity.type
_entity.pdbx_description
1 polymer ?
#
loop_
_entity_poly.entity_id
_entity_poly.type
_entity_poly.pdbx_seq_one_letter_code
_entity_poly.pdbx_strand_id
1 'polypeptide(L)'
;MTDLTLTLQIVALVVLLTLSACFSMSETVMMAANRYRLRSLANQGSRGATLALDLLARTDRLLGVILLFNNLVNTGAATLVSVITLELFGNESWILGVATLLATFAILVFSEITPKVVGANHADRLAPFVAYPLTGLLRASYFAVWFINLFSRGLLNLMRLQPKEETSSALSVEELRAMVIESGQYIPHKHRSMLLNLFDLESITVEDVMTPRGAIESIDLSDPEDIVRRQIATSFHTRLAVYDGDSEHVIGVLHQRKLLGNTLEENFSVDRIRDLLARPYFVPADTPLYSQIQFFQENQQRLGFVVDEYGEILGLITLEDIIEELIGKFTTSTPDVGDRMHWGEDGSVLVDGTSNLRELNRRLELALPIDGPKTLNGLILEHLQDIPETGVSMKIADTPIEVVQTQDRMVRTARIFRPRIEGAGQ
;
A
#
# COMPACT_ATOMS: atom_id res chain seq x y z
N MET A 1 70.06 -21.54 3.93
CA MET A 1 69.32 -20.51 4.70
C MET A 1 68.29 -19.76 3.85
N THR A 2 67.95 -20.25 2.65
CA THR A 2 67.05 -19.60 1.67
C THR A 2 65.63 -20.18 1.67
N ASP A 3 65.44 -21.46 2.00
CA ASP A 3 64.13 -22.13 1.93
C ASP A 3 63.12 -21.64 2.98
N LEU A 4 63.61 -21.10 4.10
CA LEU A 4 62.75 -20.52 5.14
C LEU A 4 62.09 -19.20 4.68
N THR A 5 62.71 -18.47 3.75
CA THR A 5 62.21 -17.18 3.26
C THR A 5 61.10 -17.37 2.23
N LEU A 6 61.28 -18.28 1.26
CA LEU A 6 60.28 -18.55 0.22
C LEU A 6 59.00 -19.16 0.80
N THR A 7 59.15 -20.13 1.71
CA THR A 7 58.00 -20.76 2.37
C THR A 7 57.19 -19.72 3.16
N LEU A 8 57.88 -18.80 3.86
CA LEU A 8 57.23 -17.71 4.59
C LEU A 8 56.50 -16.73 3.65
N GLN A 9 57.09 -16.40 2.50
CA GLN A 9 56.44 -15.56 1.48
C GLN A 9 55.17 -16.23 0.93
N ILE A 10 55.22 -17.52 0.60
CA ILE A 10 54.04 -18.25 0.11
C ILE A 10 52.94 -18.31 1.18
N VAL A 11 53.29 -18.58 2.44
CA VAL A 11 52.33 -18.56 3.55
C VAL A 11 51.73 -17.16 3.71
N ALA A 12 52.56 -16.11 3.64
CA ALA A 12 52.08 -14.73 3.69
C ALA A 12 51.14 -14.41 2.53
N LEU A 13 51.41 -14.90 1.31
CA LEU A 13 50.54 -14.73 0.15
C LEU A 13 49.16 -15.36 0.39
N VAL A 14 49.13 -16.61 0.87
CA VAL A 14 47.87 -17.32 1.18
C VAL A 14 47.07 -16.59 2.25
N VAL A 15 47.74 -16.09 3.29
CA VAL A 15 47.11 -15.28 4.34
C VAL A 15 46.53 -13.98 3.77
N LEU A 16 47.26 -13.27 2.90
CA LEU A 16 46.77 -12.05 2.25
C LEU A 16 45.57 -12.32 1.34
N LEU A 17 45.60 -13.38 0.51
CA LEU A 17 44.47 -13.74 -0.34
C LEU A 17 43.22 -14.10 0.48
N THR A 18 43.40 -14.81 1.59
CA THR A 18 42.30 -15.17 2.50
C THR A 18 41.73 -13.94 3.20
N LEU A 19 42.60 -13.02 3.65
CA LEU A 19 42.17 -11.79 4.29
C LEU A 19 41.41 -10.89 3.31
N SER A 20 41.86 -10.80 2.06
CA SER A 20 41.15 -10.09 0.98
C SER A 20 39.77 -10.72 0.73
N ALA A 21 39.70 -12.06 0.65
CA ALA A 21 38.44 -12.79 0.52
C ALA A 21 37.46 -12.46 1.66
N CYS A 22 37.94 -12.40 2.90
CA CYS A 22 37.14 -12.02 4.05
C CYS A 22 36.61 -10.58 3.96
N PHE A 23 37.44 -9.60 3.53
CA PHE A 23 36.99 -8.22 3.36
C PHE A 23 35.96 -8.08 2.26
N SER A 24 36.21 -8.69 1.10
CA SER A 24 35.31 -8.70 -0.04
C SER A 24 33.95 -9.35 0.29
N MET A 25 33.96 -10.49 1.00
CA MET A 25 32.75 -11.14 1.50
C MET A 25 32.02 -10.24 2.50
N SER A 26 32.74 -9.63 3.43
CA SER A 26 32.16 -8.78 4.47
C SER A 26 31.43 -7.57 3.90
N GLU A 27 31.98 -6.95 2.85
CA GLU A 27 31.32 -5.87 2.10
C GLU A 27 29.95 -6.31 1.60
N THR A 28 29.91 -7.43 0.87
CA THR A 28 28.69 -7.92 0.22
C THR A 28 27.66 -8.42 1.23
N VAL A 29 28.11 -9.12 2.27
CA VAL A 29 27.25 -9.57 3.37
C VAL A 29 26.53 -8.38 4.02
N MET A 30 27.25 -7.30 4.31
CA MET A 30 26.66 -6.12 4.95
C MET A 30 25.68 -5.41 4.02
N MET A 31 25.99 -5.28 2.72
CA MET A 31 25.13 -4.60 1.75
C MET A 31 23.87 -5.41 1.39
N ALA A 32 23.98 -6.75 1.33
CA ALA A 32 22.86 -7.62 0.95
C ALA A 32 21.97 -8.04 2.14
N ALA A 33 22.36 -7.74 3.39
CA ALA A 33 21.60 -8.14 4.57
C ALA A 33 20.28 -7.37 4.72
N ASN A 34 19.21 -8.08 5.08
CA ASN A 34 17.91 -7.47 5.31
C ASN A 34 17.86 -6.75 6.67
N ARG A 35 17.76 -5.42 6.64
CA ARG A 35 17.71 -4.55 7.84
C ARG A 35 16.56 -4.90 8.79
N TYR A 36 15.40 -5.34 8.29
CA TYR A 36 14.26 -5.72 9.12
C TYR A 36 14.52 -7.01 9.91
N ARG A 37 15.13 -8.01 9.26
CA ARG A 37 15.52 -9.26 9.94
C ARG A 37 16.57 -9.00 11.01
N LEU A 38 17.58 -8.17 10.72
CA LEU A 38 18.58 -7.78 11.72
C LEU A 38 17.95 -7.06 12.91
N ARG A 39 16.99 -6.15 12.70
CA ARG A 39 16.22 -5.50 13.78
C ARG A 39 15.45 -6.51 14.61
N SER A 40 14.79 -7.48 13.98
CA SER A 40 14.09 -8.55 14.69
C SER A 40 15.05 -9.38 15.57
N LEU A 41 16.20 -9.79 15.03
CA LEU A 41 17.23 -10.52 15.77
C LEU A 41 17.84 -9.70 16.92
N ALA A 42 18.04 -8.40 16.73
CA ALA A 42 18.52 -7.50 17.75
C ALA A 42 17.49 -7.37 18.90
N ASN A 43 16.20 -7.26 18.58
CA ASN A 43 15.11 -7.23 19.57
C ASN A 43 14.99 -8.56 20.35
N GLN A 44 15.40 -9.67 19.73
CA GLN A 44 15.50 -10.99 20.38
C GLN A 44 16.79 -11.16 21.22
N GLY A 45 17.62 -10.13 21.34
CA GLY A 45 18.82 -10.11 22.19
C GLY A 45 20.14 -10.45 21.50
N SER A 46 20.18 -10.58 20.17
CA SER A 46 21.42 -10.85 19.42
C SER A 46 22.32 -9.61 19.36
N ARG A 47 23.42 -9.62 20.14
CA ARG A 47 24.43 -8.54 20.14
C ARG A 47 25.06 -8.32 18.76
N GLY A 48 25.31 -9.39 18.01
CA GLY A 48 25.90 -9.29 16.66
C GLY A 48 24.97 -8.57 15.68
N ALA A 49 23.65 -8.79 15.80
CA ALA A 49 22.67 -8.08 14.98
C ALA A 49 22.59 -6.59 15.34
N THR A 50 22.70 -6.24 16.63
CA THR A 50 22.82 -4.83 17.06
C THR A 50 24.05 -4.16 16.47
N LEU A 51 25.22 -4.80 16.56
CA LEU A 51 26.45 -4.28 15.97
C LEU A 51 26.35 -4.14 14.44
N ALA A 52 25.72 -5.10 13.76
CA ALA A 52 25.51 -5.03 12.32
C ALA A 52 24.65 -3.80 11.95
N LEU A 53 23.58 -3.53 12.69
CA LEU A 53 22.73 -2.36 12.49
C LEU A 53 23.49 -1.05 12.77
N ASP A 54 24.31 -0.99 13.80
CA ASP A 54 25.13 0.19 14.12
C ASP A 54 26.16 0.48 13.02
N LEU A 55 26.76 -0.56 12.43
CA LEU A 55 27.67 -0.43 11.30
C LEU A 55 26.94 0.04 10.04
N LEU A 56 25.75 -0.49 9.75
CA LEU A 56 24.92 -0.10 8.60
C LEU A 56 24.36 1.32 8.73
N ALA A 57 24.15 1.82 9.95
CA ALA A 57 23.81 3.22 10.19
C ALA A 57 24.94 4.19 9.80
N ARG A 58 26.17 3.68 9.58
CA ARG A 58 27.35 4.46 9.19
C ARG A 58 28.02 3.85 7.96
N THR A 59 27.21 3.54 6.95
CA THR A 59 27.64 2.80 5.74
C THR A 59 28.85 3.44 5.06
N ASP A 60 28.92 4.78 4.97
CA ASP A 60 30.08 5.47 4.38
C ASP A 60 31.41 5.13 5.07
N ARG A 61 31.40 5.09 6.41
CA ARG A 61 32.60 4.76 7.20
C ARG A 61 32.93 3.29 7.09
N LEU A 62 31.92 2.44 7.08
CA LEU A 62 32.06 1.00 6.94
C LEU A 62 32.70 0.64 5.60
N LEU A 63 32.11 1.10 4.48
CA LEU A 63 32.62 0.88 3.13
C LEU A 63 34.01 1.47 2.97
N GLY A 64 34.25 2.68 3.47
CA GLY A 64 35.57 3.31 3.41
C GLY A 64 36.67 2.46 4.06
N VAL A 65 36.41 1.87 5.24
CA VAL A 65 37.37 0.98 5.90
C VAL A 65 37.56 -0.32 5.13
N ILE A 66 36.47 -0.99 4.75
CA ILE A 66 36.55 -2.27 4.05
C ILE A 66 37.32 -2.11 2.73
N LEU A 67 37.01 -1.09 1.93
CA LEU A 67 37.69 -0.80 0.67
C LEU A 67 39.17 -0.46 0.88
N LEU A 68 39.50 0.31 1.92
CA LEU A 68 40.90 0.64 2.23
C LEU A 68 41.72 -0.62 2.50
N PHE A 69 41.24 -1.48 3.40
CA PHE A 69 41.98 -2.69 3.76
C PHE A 69 41.98 -3.73 2.65
N ASN A 70 40.87 -3.87 1.91
CA ASN A 70 40.83 -4.74 0.74
C ASN A 70 41.88 -4.32 -0.30
N ASN A 71 41.95 -3.04 -0.64
CA ASN A 71 42.94 -2.51 -1.58
C ASN A 71 44.38 -2.66 -1.06
N LEU A 72 44.62 -2.41 0.22
CA LEU A 72 45.94 -2.57 0.83
C LEU A 72 46.41 -4.03 0.75
N VAL A 73 45.53 -4.98 1.10
CA VAL A 73 45.84 -6.41 1.08
C VAL A 73 46.04 -6.91 -0.35
N ASN A 74 45.20 -6.48 -1.31
CA ASN A 74 45.36 -6.84 -2.73
C ASN A 74 46.66 -6.31 -3.32
N THR A 75 47.00 -5.06 -3.03
CA THR A 75 48.26 -4.45 -3.48
C THR A 75 49.46 -5.15 -2.85
N GLY A 76 49.36 -5.50 -1.56
CA GLY A 76 50.38 -6.29 -0.85
C GLY A 76 50.56 -7.68 -1.47
N ALA A 77 49.47 -8.38 -1.77
CA ALA A 77 49.50 -9.69 -2.41
C ALA A 77 50.14 -9.62 -3.81
N ALA A 78 49.74 -8.66 -4.64
CA ALA A 78 50.33 -8.44 -5.96
C ALA A 78 51.83 -8.12 -5.87
N THR A 79 52.24 -7.24 -4.95
CA THR A 79 53.65 -6.90 -4.71
C THR A 79 54.45 -8.13 -4.28
N LEU A 80 53.88 -8.97 -3.40
CA LEU A 80 54.53 -10.16 -2.89
C LEU A 80 54.66 -11.25 -3.96
N VAL A 81 53.68 -11.40 -4.86
CA VAL A 81 53.83 -12.24 -6.06
C VAL A 81 54.96 -11.75 -6.95
N SER A 82 55.08 -10.44 -7.17
CA SER A 82 56.20 -9.87 -7.94
C SER A 82 57.56 -10.18 -7.31
N VAL A 83 57.68 -10.07 -5.98
CA VAL A 83 58.91 -10.43 -5.24
C VAL A 83 59.24 -11.91 -5.36
N ILE A 84 58.27 -12.80 -5.12
CA ILE A 84 58.44 -14.26 -5.28
C ILE A 84 58.90 -14.58 -6.71
N THR A 85 58.30 -13.93 -7.72
CA THR A 85 58.61 -14.19 -9.12
C THR A 85 60.05 -13.79 -9.46
N LEU A 86 60.50 -12.63 -8.96
CA LEU A 86 61.89 -12.18 -9.13
C LEU A 86 62.90 -13.14 -8.48
N GLU A 87 62.59 -13.66 -7.28
CA GLU A 87 63.46 -14.60 -6.57
C GLU A 87 63.54 -15.97 -7.26
N LEU A 88 62.44 -16.46 -7.84
CA LEU A 88 62.37 -17.78 -8.47
C LEU A 88 62.86 -17.81 -9.93
N PHE A 89 62.54 -16.77 -10.70
CA PHE A 89 62.71 -16.77 -12.15
C PHE A 89 63.66 -15.69 -12.66
N GLY A 90 64.21 -14.85 -11.78
CA GLY A 90 65.09 -13.75 -12.16
C GLY A 90 64.35 -12.56 -12.78
N ASN A 91 65.09 -11.66 -13.41
CA ASN A 91 64.58 -10.35 -13.86
C ASN A 91 64.06 -10.35 -15.32
N GLU A 92 63.51 -11.47 -15.78
CA GLU A 92 62.95 -11.61 -17.12
C GLU A 92 61.60 -10.89 -17.20
N SER A 93 61.52 -9.80 -17.97
CA SER A 93 60.35 -8.90 -18.00
C SER A 93 59.06 -9.59 -18.43
N TRP A 94 59.13 -10.61 -19.29
CA TRP A 94 57.95 -11.36 -19.75
C TRP A 94 57.37 -12.26 -18.65
N ILE A 95 58.21 -12.80 -17.76
CA ILE A 95 57.78 -13.66 -16.65
C ILE A 95 57.02 -12.84 -15.61
N LEU A 96 57.50 -11.63 -15.30
CA LEU A 96 56.82 -10.70 -14.40
C LEU A 96 55.43 -10.30 -14.92
N GLY A 97 55.29 -10.09 -16.24
CA GLY A 97 54.00 -9.80 -16.86
C GLY A 97 53.01 -10.95 -16.71
N VAL A 98 53.44 -12.19 -17.00
CA VAL A 98 52.61 -13.39 -16.87
C VAL A 98 52.24 -13.64 -15.39
N ALA A 99 53.18 -13.51 -14.47
CA ALA A 99 52.94 -13.68 -13.04
C ALA A 99 51.96 -12.63 -12.49
N THR A 100 52.07 -11.38 -12.94
CA THR A 100 51.11 -10.32 -12.56
C THR A 100 49.72 -10.66 -13.05
N LEU A 101 49.58 -11.11 -14.31
CA LEU A 101 48.28 -11.49 -14.88
C LEU A 101 47.65 -12.67 -14.13
N LEU A 102 48.45 -13.70 -13.80
CA LEU A 102 48.00 -14.83 -12.99
C LEU A 102 47.61 -14.40 -11.57
N ALA A 103 48.37 -13.50 -10.94
CA ALA A 103 48.05 -12.96 -9.63
C ALA A 103 46.72 -12.18 -9.65
N THR A 104 46.53 -11.30 -10.64
CA THR A 104 45.27 -10.57 -10.82
C THR A 104 44.09 -11.52 -11.01
N PHE A 105 44.25 -12.56 -11.84
CA PHE A 105 43.22 -13.58 -12.02
C PHE A 105 42.92 -14.33 -10.71
N ALA A 106 43.95 -14.72 -9.95
CA ALA A 106 43.78 -15.40 -8.68
C ALA A 106 43.07 -14.52 -7.64
N ILE A 107 43.46 -13.25 -7.49
CA ILE A 107 42.80 -12.28 -6.61
C ILE A 107 41.34 -12.11 -7.03
N LEU A 108 41.08 -11.91 -8.33
CA LEU A 108 39.73 -11.71 -8.85
C LEU A 108 38.82 -12.91 -8.58
N VAL A 109 39.29 -14.14 -8.82
CA VAL A 109 38.46 -15.34 -8.66
C VAL A 109 38.32 -15.73 -7.20
N PHE A 110 39.43 -15.87 -6.48
CA PHE A 110 39.44 -16.45 -5.12
C PHE A 110 39.20 -15.43 -4.03
N SER A 111 39.63 -14.19 -4.21
CA SER A 111 39.54 -13.15 -3.20
C SER A 111 38.41 -12.14 -3.47
N GLU A 112 37.93 -12.03 -4.70
CA GLU A 112 36.90 -11.06 -5.03
C GLU A 112 35.55 -11.69 -5.40
N ILE A 113 35.43 -12.33 -6.56
CA ILE A 113 34.15 -12.81 -7.10
C ILE A 113 33.55 -13.93 -6.23
N THR A 114 34.31 -14.99 -5.96
CA THR A 114 33.76 -16.16 -5.22
C THR A 114 33.27 -15.77 -3.83
N PRO A 115 34.03 -15.03 -3.01
CA PRO A 115 33.57 -14.61 -1.68
C PRO A 115 32.35 -13.68 -1.73
N LYS A 116 32.25 -12.78 -2.73
CA LYS A 116 31.07 -11.91 -2.91
C LYS A 116 29.81 -12.73 -3.20
N VAL A 117 29.89 -13.72 -4.10
CA VAL A 117 28.75 -14.59 -4.42
C VAL A 117 28.28 -15.38 -3.19
N VAL A 118 29.22 -15.92 -2.41
CA VAL A 118 28.89 -16.63 -1.16
C VAL A 118 28.23 -15.67 -0.16
N GLY A 119 28.79 -14.47 -0.01
CA GLY A 119 28.29 -13.43 0.88
C GLY A 119 26.87 -12.99 0.55
N ALA A 120 26.56 -12.76 -0.73
CA ALA A 120 25.23 -12.35 -1.18
C ALA A 120 24.16 -13.39 -0.85
N ASN A 121 24.45 -14.68 -1.09
CA ASN A 121 23.48 -15.77 -0.86
C ASN A 121 23.23 -16.08 0.63
N HIS A 122 24.15 -15.68 1.53
CA HIS A 122 24.08 -16.00 2.96
C HIS A 122 24.14 -14.76 3.86
N ALA A 123 23.83 -13.59 3.31
CA ALA A 123 24.01 -12.29 3.96
C ALA A 123 23.34 -12.21 5.35
N ASP A 124 22.06 -12.60 5.43
CA ASP A 124 21.27 -12.54 6.68
C ASP A 124 21.88 -13.36 7.83
N ARG A 125 22.50 -14.50 7.51
CA ARG A 125 23.11 -15.39 8.52
C ARG A 125 24.52 -14.95 8.91
N LEU A 126 25.27 -14.42 7.96
CA LEU A 126 26.67 -14.05 8.16
C LEU A 126 26.84 -12.64 8.72
N ALA A 127 25.90 -11.72 8.49
CA ALA A 127 26.00 -10.33 8.93
C ALA A 127 26.22 -10.17 10.44
N PRO A 128 25.50 -10.87 11.34
CA PRO A 128 25.76 -10.79 12.78
C PRO A 128 27.15 -11.27 13.19
N PHE A 129 27.72 -12.24 12.47
CA PHE A 129 29.05 -12.78 12.76
C PHE A 129 30.16 -11.84 12.27
N VAL A 130 30.02 -11.34 11.05
CA VAL A 130 30.95 -10.41 10.41
C VAL A 130 30.98 -9.04 11.11
N ALA A 131 29.88 -8.63 11.75
CA ALA A 131 29.80 -7.37 12.47
C ALA A 131 30.82 -7.24 13.63
N TYR A 132 31.21 -8.35 14.27
CA TYR A 132 32.18 -8.33 15.38
C TYR A 132 33.58 -7.87 14.94
N PRO A 133 34.26 -8.56 13.99
CA PRO A 133 35.59 -8.15 13.55
C PRO A 133 35.57 -6.78 12.88
N LEU A 134 34.53 -6.45 12.11
CA LEU A 134 34.41 -5.14 11.45
C LEU A 134 34.28 -3.99 12.46
N THR A 135 33.55 -4.19 13.56
CA THR A 135 33.45 -3.18 14.62
C THR A 135 34.80 -2.90 15.27
N GLY A 136 35.58 -3.95 15.54
CA GLY A 136 36.95 -3.84 16.05
C GLY A 136 37.86 -3.08 15.08
N LEU A 137 37.79 -3.44 13.80
CA LEU A 137 38.57 -2.80 12.74
C LEU A 137 38.21 -1.32 12.56
N LEU A 138 36.92 -0.99 12.49
CA LEU A 138 36.44 0.39 12.37
C LEU A 138 36.94 1.26 13.53
N ARG A 139 36.99 0.71 14.74
CA ARG A 139 37.52 1.40 15.93
C ARG A 139 39.03 1.60 15.85
N ALA A 140 39.79 0.57 15.43
CA ALA A 140 41.23 0.66 15.26
C ALA A 140 41.61 1.66 14.15
N SER A 141 40.84 1.69 13.07
CA SER A 141 41.06 2.55 11.91
C SER A 141 40.41 3.92 12.02
N TYR A 142 39.90 4.30 13.20
CA TYR A 142 39.22 5.57 13.42
C TYR A 142 40.04 6.77 12.93
N PHE A 143 41.35 6.80 13.23
CA PHE A 143 42.24 7.88 12.80
C PHE A 143 42.39 7.93 11.27
N ALA A 144 42.55 6.78 10.61
CA ALA A 144 42.65 6.71 9.16
C ALA A 144 41.36 7.18 8.48
N VAL A 145 40.19 6.77 9.00
CA VAL A 145 38.88 7.19 8.49
C VAL A 145 38.67 8.69 8.67
N TRP A 146 39.06 9.25 9.82
CA TRP A 146 38.99 10.69 10.06
C TRP A 146 39.87 11.45 9.06
N PHE A 147 41.10 10.99 8.85
CA PHE A 147 42.04 11.59 7.91
C PHE A 147 41.51 11.56 6.46
N ILE A 148 40.97 10.43 6.00
CA ILE A 148 40.41 10.31 4.64
C ILE A 148 39.18 11.22 4.49
N ASN A 149 38.29 11.26 5.49
CA ASN A 149 37.12 12.13 5.46
C ASN A 149 37.50 13.62 5.41
N LEU A 150 38.65 14.03 5.95
CA LEU A 150 39.14 15.40 5.82
C LEU A 150 39.37 15.75 4.33
N PHE A 151 39.99 14.84 3.57
CA PHE A 151 40.20 15.03 2.12
C PHE A 151 38.89 14.93 1.33
N SER A 152 38.03 13.96 1.63
CA SER A 152 36.73 13.81 0.96
C SER A 152 35.84 15.04 1.16
N ARG A 153 35.78 15.58 2.39
CA ARG A 153 35.04 16.82 2.67
C ARG A 153 35.67 18.03 1.99
N GLY A 154 37.00 18.11 1.92
CA GLY A 154 37.70 19.15 1.17
C GLY A 154 37.32 19.14 -0.32
N LEU A 155 37.27 17.95 -0.93
CA LEU A 155 36.88 17.78 -2.34
C LEU A 155 35.39 18.07 -2.57
N LEU A 156 34.51 17.57 -1.70
CA LEU A 156 33.07 17.82 -1.78
C LEU A 156 32.73 19.30 -1.59
N ASN A 157 33.42 19.99 -0.68
CA ASN A 157 33.29 21.43 -0.49
C ASN A 157 33.78 22.22 -1.72
N LEU A 158 34.87 21.77 -2.36
CA LEU A 158 35.34 22.34 -3.61
C LEU A 158 34.29 22.19 -4.74
N MET A 159 33.58 21.05 -4.75
CA MET A 159 32.50 20.76 -5.70
C MET A 159 31.13 21.30 -5.28
N ARG A 160 31.00 21.97 -4.13
CA ARG A 160 29.75 22.49 -3.54
C ARG A 160 28.65 21.44 -3.36
N LEU A 161 29.01 20.19 -3.07
CA LEU A 161 28.06 19.10 -2.79
C LEU A 161 27.95 18.92 -1.27
N GLN A 162 26.76 19.18 -0.70
CA GLN A 162 26.49 18.93 0.71
C GLN A 162 25.89 17.53 0.90
N PRO A 163 26.51 16.64 1.69
CA PRO A 163 25.92 15.35 2.02
C PRO A 163 24.65 15.54 2.85
N LYS A 164 23.54 14.94 2.41
CA LYS A 164 22.29 14.91 3.17
C LYS A 164 22.44 13.86 4.29
N GLU A 165 22.33 14.26 5.55
CA GLU A 165 22.32 13.31 6.66
C GLU A 165 21.09 12.40 6.55
N GLU A 166 21.29 11.10 6.44
CA GLU A 166 20.23 10.08 6.49
C GLU A 166 19.66 10.01 7.91
N THR A 167 18.76 10.95 8.26
CA THR A 167 17.84 10.75 9.37
C THR A 167 16.82 9.69 8.94
N SER A 168 16.90 8.53 9.59
CA SER A 168 15.91 7.46 9.66
C SER A 168 14.65 7.70 8.82
N SER A 169 14.57 7.08 7.65
CA SER A 169 13.37 7.06 6.83
C SER A 169 12.22 6.45 7.64
N ALA A 170 11.39 7.32 8.22
CA ALA A 170 10.04 6.93 8.59
C ALA A 170 9.38 6.49 7.27
N LEU A 171 8.92 5.24 7.22
CA LEU A 171 8.29 4.72 6.01
C LEU A 171 7.08 5.59 5.68
N SER A 172 6.98 6.04 4.44
CA SER A 172 5.78 6.75 4.01
C SER A 172 4.60 5.76 3.87
N VAL A 173 3.37 6.28 3.83
CA VAL A 173 2.17 5.45 3.60
C VAL A 173 2.28 4.73 2.25
N GLU A 174 2.87 5.38 1.25
CA GLU A 174 3.12 4.82 -0.08
C GLU A 174 4.14 3.68 -0.04
N GLU A 175 5.21 3.81 0.76
CA GLU A 175 6.18 2.73 0.97
C GLU A 175 5.53 1.52 1.67
N LEU A 176 4.68 1.77 2.69
CA LEU A 176 3.90 0.71 3.35
C LEU A 176 2.92 0.03 2.38
N ARG A 177 2.23 0.81 1.55
CA ARG A 177 1.33 0.30 0.50
C ARG A 177 2.10 -0.59 -0.48
N ALA A 178 3.27 -0.14 -0.94
CA ALA A 178 4.12 -0.91 -1.85
C ALA A 178 4.56 -2.25 -1.21
N MET A 179 4.97 -2.24 0.07
CA MET A 179 5.34 -3.46 0.78
C MET A 179 4.18 -4.45 0.92
N VAL A 180 2.94 -3.98 1.14
CA VAL A 180 1.74 -4.84 1.21
C VAL A 180 1.43 -5.48 -0.14
N ILE A 181 1.62 -4.75 -1.24
CA ILE A 181 1.46 -5.27 -2.61
C ILE A 181 2.52 -6.33 -2.90
N GLU A 182 3.78 -6.04 -2.57
CA GLU A 182 4.93 -6.93 -2.82
C GLU A 182 4.87 -8.21 -1.96
N SER A 183 4.32 -8.12 -0.74
CA SER A 183 4.14 -9.25 0.18
C SER A 183 3.04 -10.24 -0.23
N GLY A 184 2.47 -10.11 -1.44
CA GLY A 184 1.31 -10.85 -1.93
C GLY A 184 1.42 -12.38 -1.93
N GLN A 185 2.62 -12.96 -1.78
CA GLN A 185 2.78 -14.42 -1.63
C GLN A 185 2.51 -14.95 -0.22
N TYR A 186 2.58 -14.09 0.80
CA TYR A 186 2.43 -14.49 2.20
C TYR A 186 1.09 -14.09 2.82
N ILE A 187 0.36 -13.18 2.17
CA ILE A 187 -0.91 -12.62 2.67
C ILE A 187 -2.03 -13.07 1.73
N PRO A 188 -3.09 -13.74 2.22
CA PRO A 188 -4.26 -14.06 1.43
C PRO A 188 -4.85 -12.82 0.74
N HIS A 189 -5.33 -12.98 -0.49
CA HIS A 189 -5.83 -11.87 -1.32
C HIS A 189 -6.83 -10.98 -0.56
N LYS A 190 -7.77 -11.59 0.17
CA LYS A 190 -8.79 -10.87 0.94
C LYS A 190 -8.20 -9.94 2.00
N HIS A 191 -7.17 -10.39 2.73
CA HIS A 191 -6.52 -9.58 3.76
C HIS A 191 -5.69 -8.46 3.15
N ARG A 192 -5.03 -8.72 2.02
CA ARG A 192 -4.32 -7.69 1.27
C ARG A 192 -5.26 -6.58 0.81
N SER A 193 -6.41 -6.93 0.24
CA SER A 193 -7.43 -5.96 -0.16
C SER A 193 -7.91 -5.10 1.01
N MET A 194 -8.19 -5.71 2.18
CA MET A 194 -8.60 -4.95 3.37
C MET A 194 -7.53 -3.94 3.81
N LEU A 195 -6.25 -4.32 3.80
CA LEU A 195 -5.15 -3.42 4.16
C LEU A 195 -5.02 -2.26 3.18
N LEU A 196 -5.20 -2.52 1.88
CA LEU A 196 -5.18 -1.48 0.85
C LEU A 196 -6.34 -0.51 1.02
N ASN A 197 -7.55 -1.01 1.21
CA ASN A 197 -8.74 -0.18 1.43
C ASN A 197 -8.61 0.69 2.70
N LEU A 198 -7.91 0.20 3.73
CA LEU A 198 -7.65 0.98 4.94
C LEU A 198 -6.79 2.21 4.65
N PHE A 199 -5.78 2.09 3.78
CA PHE A 199 -5.00 3.25 3.34
C PHE A 199 -5.83 4.22 2.49
N ASP A 200 -6.82 3.71 1.75
CA ASP A 200 -7.68 4.54 0.90
C ASP A 200 -8.74 5.32 1.70
N LEU A 201 -9.16 4.83 2.88
CA LEU A 201 -10.14 5.53 3.73
C LEU A 201 -9.73 6.96 4.12
N GLU A 202 -8.43 7.27 4.15
CA GLU A 202 -7.96 8.61 4.50
C GLU A 202 -8.31 9.64 3.42
N SER A 203 -8.43 9.21 2.17
CA SER A 203 -8.76 10.08 1.03
C SER A 203 -10.21 9.98 0.56
N ILE A 204 -11.03 9.14 1.17
CA ILE A 204 -12.44 8.94 0.79
C ILE A 204 -13.33 9.76 1.72
N THR A 205 -14.33 10.43 1.15
CA THR A 205 -15.31 11.22 1.91
C THR A 205 -16.61 10.46 2.13
N VAL A 206 -17.47 11.01 2.99
CA VAL A 206 -18.82 10.50 3.23
C VAL A 206 -19.66 10.52 1.94
N GLU A 207 -19.52 11.55 1.11
CA GLU A 207 -20.22 11.66 -0.17
C GLU A 207 -19.95 10.49 -1.13
N ASP A 208 -18.73 9.94 -1.11
CA ASP A 208 -18.33 8.88 -2.03
C ASP A 208 -19.03 7.53 -1.74
N VAL A 209 -19.43 7.32 -0.49
CA VAL A 209 -19.94 6.03 0.02
C VAL A 209 -21.40 6.10 0.44
N MET A 210 -21.96 7.30 0.61
CA MET A 210 -23.35 7.46 1.03
C MET A 210 -24.33 6.76 0.08
N THR A 211 -25.44 6.31 0.65
CA THR A 211 -26.65 5.97 -0.10
C THR A 211 -27.27 7.27 -0.62
N PRO A 212 -27.36 7.49 -1.95
CA PRO A 212 -27.94 8.70 -2.51
C PRO A 212 -29.39 8.89 -2.09
N ARG A 213 -29.86 10.14 -1.98
CA ARG A 213 -31.22 10.49 -1.55
C ARG A 213 -32.32 9.67 -2.24
N GLY A 214 -32.24 9.48 -3.55
CA GLY A 214 -33.24 8.74 -4.32
C GLY A 214 -33.34 7.25 -4.01
N ALA A 215 -32.35 6.68 -3.32
CA ALA A 215 -32.32 5.28 -2.91
C ALA A 215 -32.64 5.08 -1.41
N ILE A 216 -32.92 6.15 -0.66
CA ILE A 216 -33.27 6.06 0.76
C ILE A 216 -34.70 5.56 0.90
N GLU A 217 -34.88 4.42 1.58
CA GLU A 217 -36.20 3.99 2.03
C GLU A 217 -36.69 4.87 3.19
N SER A 218 -37.85 5.48 3.02
CA SER A 218 -38.41 6.44 3.97
C SER A 218 -39.92 6.28 4.16
N ILE A 219 -40.44 6.91 5.21
CA ILE A 219 -41.87 6.99 5.51
C ILE A 219 -42.29 8.46 5.63
N ASP A 220 -43.46 8.79 5.12
CA ASP A 220 -44.07 10.12 5.27
C ASP A 220 -45.24 10.02 6.25
N LEU A 221 -45.20 10.80 7.33
CA LEU A 221 -46.26 10.82 8.34
C LEU A 221 -47.54 11.53 7.89
N SER A 222 -47.49 12.26 6.76
CA SER A 222 -48.68 12.85 6.14
C SER A 222 -49.52 11.84 5.35
N ASP A 223 -48.96 10.67 5.06
CA ASP A 223 -49.69 9.57 4.42
C ASP A 223 -50.76 8.97 5.35
N PRO A 224 -51.84 8.39 4.80
CA PRO A 224 -52.82 7.62 5.58
C PRO A 224 -52.17 6.55 6.46
N GLU A 225 -52.64 6.39 7.70
CA GLU A 225 -52.07 5.47 8.69
C GLU A 225 -51.92 4.02 8.18
N ASP A 226 -52.88 3.54 7.38
CA ASP A 226 -52.82 2.20 6.78
C ASP A 226 -51.64 2.03 5.80
N ILE A 227 -51.24 3.10 5.11
CA ILE A 227 -50.09 3.13 4.19
C ILE A 227 -48.80 3.14 5.00
N VAL A 228 -48.68 4.04 5.98
CA VAL A 228 -47.51 4.13 6.86
C VAL A 228 -47.27 2.80 7.59
N ARG A 229 -48.33 2.19 8.14
CA ARG A 229 -48.25 0.88 8.80
C ARG A 229 -47.75 -0.21 7.85
N ARG A 230 -48.23 -0.20 6.60
CA ARG A 230 -47.81 -1.17 5.58
C ARG A 230 -46.35 -0.96 5.17
N GLN A 231 -45.92 0.29 4.96
CA GLN A 231 -44.52 0.63 4.65
C GLN A 231 -43.59 0.15 5.76
N ILE A 232 -43.91 0.45 7.02
CA ILE A 232 -43.13 -0.03 8.17
C ILE A 232 -43.07 -1.56 8.22
N ALA A 233 -44.20 -2.24 7.99
CA ALA A 233 -44.28 -3.70 8.06
C ALA A 233 -43.57 -4.42 6.89
N THR A 234 -43.38 -3.75 5.76
CA THR A 234 -42.76 -4.30 4.55
C THR A 234 -41.34 -3.80 4.31
N SER A 235 -40.86 -2.85 5.13
CA SER A 235 -39.53 -2.27 5.02
C SER A 235 -38.42 -3.30 5.25
N PHE A 236 -37.38 -3.19 4.44
CA PHE A 236 -36.18 -4.03 4.55
C PHE A 236 -35.21 -3.53 5.62
N HIS A 237 -35.38 -2.30 6.11
CA HIS A 237 -34.42 -1.63 6.98
C HIS A 237 -34.96 -1.41 8.40
N THR A 238 -34.13 -1.74 9.40
CA THR A 238 -34.52 -1.60 10.82
C THR A 238 -34.62 -0.13 11.26
N ARG A 239 -33.98 0.79 10.55
CA ARG A 239 -34.04 2.24 10.78
C ARG A 239 -34.57 2.91 9.53
N LEU A 240 -35.63 3.70 9.68
CA LEU A 240 -36.32 4.39 8.60
C LEU A 240 -36.19 5.90 8.77
N ALA A 241 -35.90 6.59 7.68
CA ALA A 241 -35.99 8.05 7.62
C ALA A 241 -37.46 8.46 7.61
N VAL A 242 -37.80 9.49 8.39
CA VAL A 242 -39.19 9.94 8.57
C VAL A 242 -39.33 11.39 8.13
N TYR A 243 -40.34 11.63 7.29
CA TYR A 243 -40.73 12.93 6.75
C TYR A 243 -42.16 13.29 7.22
N ASP A 244 -42.55 14.55 7.02
CA ASP A 244 -43.88 15.06 7.37
C ASP A 244 -44.36 16.03 6.29
N GLY A 245 -44.87 15.47 5.19
CA GLY A 245 -45.37 16.17 4.00
C GLY A 245 -44.30 16.85 3.14
N ASP A 246 -43.21 17.30 3.74
CA ASP A 246 -42.05 17.85 3.04
C ASP A 246 -40.96 16.78 2.88
N SER A 247 -40.78 16.30 1.64
CA SER A 247 -39.75 15.32 1.27
C SER A 247 -38.31 15.85 1.36
N GLU A 248 -38.11 17.14 1.62
CA GLU A 248 -36.78 17.76 1.78
C GLU A 248 -36.33 17.75 3.24
N HIS A 249 -37.26 17.73 4.20
CA HIS A 249 -36.95 17.87 5.62
C HIS A 249 -37.23 16.58 6.40
N VAL A 250 -36.15 15.89 6.77
CA VAL A 250 -36.24 14.74 7.69
C VAL A 250 -36.52 15.24 9.10
N ILE A 251 -37.62 14.77 9.68
CA ILE A 251 -38.01 15.08 11.06
C ILE A 251 -37.35 14.13 12.08
N GLY A 252 -36.94 12.94 11.65
CA GLY A 252 -36.18 12.02 12.50
C GLY A 252 -36.01 10.61 11.94
N VAL A 253 -35.53 9.72 12.80
CA VAL A 253 -35.26 8.30 12.46
C VAL A 253 -36.10 7.40 13.34
N LEU A 254 -36.88 6.51 12.73
CA LEU A 254 -37.68 5.51 13.40
C LEU A 254 -36.95 4.17 13.43
N HIS A 255 -36.71 3.64 14.63
CA HIS A 255 -36.18 2.29 14.78
C HIS A 255 -37.35 1.30 14.92
N GLN A 256 -37.51 0.36 13.99
CA GLN A 256 -38.67 -0.57 13.94
C GLN A 256 -38.89 -1.31 15.27
N ARG A 257 -37.82 -1.74 15.95
CA ARG A 257 -37.90 -2.37 17.30
C ARG A 257 -38.65 -1.54 18.34
N LYS A 258 -38.68 -0.20 18.25
CA LYS A 258 -39.46 0.65 19.17
C LYS A 258 -40.97 0.47 19.00
N LEU A 259 -41.43 -0.06 17.86
CA LEU A 259 -42.83 -0.33 17.55
C LEU A 259 -43.30 -1.71 18.03
N LEU A 260 -42.36 -2.60 18.40
CA LEU A 260 -42.67 -3.97 18.83
C LEU A 260 -43.30 -4.04 20.24
N GLY A 261 -43.41 -2.93 20.97
CA GLY A 261 -44.15 -2.86 22.23
C GLY A 261 -45.55 -2.27 22.03
N ASN A 262 -46.62 -3.04 22.29
CA ASN A 262 -48.05 -2.65 22.38
C ASN A 262 -48.64 -1.66 21.35
N THR A 263 -47.94 -1.37 20.25
CA THR A 263 -48.31 -0.31 19.28
C THR A 263 -48.92 -0.89 18.00
N LEU A 264 -48.64 -2.16 17.70
CA LEU A 264 -49.07 -2.80 16.46
C LEU A 264 -50.47 -3.43 16.50
N GLU A 265 -51.06 -3.67 17.67
CA GLU A 265 -52.35 -4.39 17.76
C GLU A 265 -53.56 -3.53 18.12
N GLU A 266 -53.45 -2.46 18.92
CA GLU A 266 -54.66 -1.73 19.38
C GLU A 266 -54.60 -0.19 19.32
N ASN A 267 -53.46 0.46 19.07
CA ASN A 267 -53.33 1.93 19.08
C ASN A 267 -52.17 2.44 18.20
N PHE A 268 -52.13 2.06 16.92
CA PHE A 268 -51.24 2.71 15.95
C PHE A 268 -51.75 4.13 15.71
N SER A 269 -50.88 5.12 15.85
CA SER A 269 -51.22 6.53 15.61
C SER A 269 -49.96 7.27 15.17
N VAL A 270 -50.08 8.15 14.18
CA VAL A 270 -48.99 8.98 13.67
C VAL A 270 -48.30 9.77 14.79
N ASP A 271 -49.07 10.30 15.75
CA ASP A 271 -48.52 11.09 16.86
C ASP A 271 -47.60 10.26 17.76
N ARG A 272 -47.92 8.99 17.99
CA ARG A 272 -47.03 8.08 18.75
C ARG A 272 -45.75 7.78 18.00
N ILE A 273 -45.80 7.69 16.66
CA ILE A 273 -44.60 7.49 15.85
C ILE A 273 -43.68 8.69 16.02
N ARG A 274 -44.24 9.92 15.98
CA ARG A 274 -43.51 11.17 16.19
C ARG A 274 -42.77 11.19 17.54
N ASP A 275 -43.39 10.68 18.60
CA ASP A 275 -42.76 10.57 19.94
C ASP A 275 -41.62 9.53 20.01
N LEU A 276 -41.62 8.53 19.13
CA LEU A 276 -40.62 7.47 19.10
C LEU A 276 -39.38 7.82 18.25
N LEU A 277 -39.44 8.91 17.48
CA LEU A 277 -38.36 9.34 16.60
C LEU A 277 -37.10 9.67 17.38
N ALA A 278 -35.97 9.15 16.91
CA ALA A 278 -34.67 9.65 17.31
C ALA A 278 -34.36 10.91 16.50
N ARG A 279 -33.69 11.87 17.13
CA ARG A 279 -33.22 13.09 16.44
C ARG A 279 -32.26 12.70 15.31
N PRO A 280 -32.42 13.27 14.11
CA PRO A 280 -31.50 13.01 13.01
C PRO A 280 -30.13 13.62 13.32
N TYR A 281 -29.08 12.93 12.90
CA TYR A 281 -27.71 13.43 12.91
C TYR A 281 -27.32 13.77 11.47
N PHE A 282 -26.70 14.93 11.27
CA PHE A 282 -26.29 15.41 9.97
C PHE A 282 -24.77 15.49 9.88
N VAL A 283 -24.23 15.13 8.72
CA VAL A 283 -22.80 15.13 8.42
C VAL A 283 -22.55 15.83 7.09
N PRO A 284 -21.58 16.76 7.01
CA PRO A 284 -21.17 17.36 5.74
C PRO A 284 -20.63 16.33 4.74
N ALA A 285 -20.95 16.49 3.46
CA ALA A 285 -20.55 15.59 2.38
C ALA A 285 -19.03 15.38 2.27
N ASP A 286 -18.25 16.43 2.52
CA ASP A 286 -16.79 16.47 2.44
C ASP A 286 -16.07 15.81 3.64
N THR A 287 -16.83 15.37 4.65
CA THR A 287 -16.25 14.74 5.86
C THR A 287 -15.47 13.48 5.49
N PRO A 288 -14.20 13.33 5.91
CA PRO A 288 -13.45 12.10 5.68
C PRO A 288 -14.09 10.90 6.38
N LEU A 289 -14.13 9.74 5.70
CA LEU A 289 -14.74 8.53 6.26
C LEU A 289 -14.10 8.10 7.57
N TYR A 290 -12.77 8.20 7.69
CA TYR A 290 -12.07 7.84 8.91
C TYR A 290 -12.55 8.66 10.12
N SER A 291 -12.74 9.97 9.95
CA SER A 291 -13.32 10.85 10.97
C SER A 291 -14.75 10.47 11.30
N GLN A 292 -15.53 10.07 10.29
CA GLN A 292 -16.91 9.66 10.48
C GLN A 292 -17.05 8.35 11.28
N ILE A 293 -16.14 7.38 11.06
CA ILE A 293 -16.07 6.16 11.87
C ILE A 293 -15.81 6.50 13.34
N GLN A 294 -14.85 7.39 13.61
CA GLN A 294 -14.53 7.82 14.98
C GLN A 294 -15.74 8.48 15.63
N PHE A 295 -16.42 9.38 14.92
CA PHE A 295 -17.63 10.04 15.42
C PHE A 295 -18.74 9.04 15.76
N PHE A 296 -19.02 8.07 14.87
CA PHE A 296 -20.00 7.02 15.13
C PHE A 296 -19.63 6.17 16.36
N GLN A 297 -18.36 5.85 16.55
CA GLN A 297 -17.87 5.10 17.71
C GLN A 297 -18.03 5.88 19.02
N GLU A 298 -17.58 7.14 19.06
CA GLU A 298 -17.62 7.99 20.26
C GLU A 298 -19.04 8.34 20.69
N ASN A 299 -19.92 8.64 19.72
CA ASN A 299 -21.28 9.09 19.99
C ASN A 299 -22.32 7.96 19.98
N GLN A 300 -21.87 6.71 19.81
CA GLN A 300 -22.73 5.52 19.67
C GLN A 300 -23.81 5.67 18.60
N GLN A 301 -23.52 6.47 17.57
CA GLN A 301 -24.38 6.66 16.40
C GLN A 301 -24.06 5.59 15.35
N ARG A 302 -25.01 5.32 14.46
CA ARG A 302 -24.85 4.33 13.38
C ARG A 302 -25.35 4.79 12.02
N LEU A 303 -25.97 5.98 11.97
CA LEU A 303 -26.65 6.50 10.80
C LEU A 303 -26.55 8.02 10.86
N GLY A 304 -26.24 8.65 9.73
CA GLY A 304 -26.24 10.09 9.54
C GLY A 304 -26.82 10.46 8.19
N PHE A 305 -27.47 11.61 8.11
CA PHE A 305 -27.90 12.22 6.86
C PHE A 305 -26.79 13.09 6.33
N VAL A 306 -26.44 12.89 5.07
CA VAL A 306 -25.38 13.62 4.40
C VAL A 306 -25.98 14.88 3.80
N VAL A 307 -25.38 16.02 4.11
CA VAL A 307 -25.87 17.33 3.66
C VAL A 307 -24.81 18.11 2.90
N ASP A 308 -25.26 18.98 2.02
CA ASP A 308 -24.42 19.97 1.35
C ASP A 308 -24.20 21.23 2.22
N GLU A 309 -23.55 22.25 1.65
CA GLU A 309 -23.27 23.52 2.32
C GLU A 309 -24.52 24.37 2.62
N TYR A 310 -25.63 24.06 1.94
CA TYR A 310 -26.91 24.75 2.10
C TYR A 310 -27.83 24.02 3.08
N GLY A 311 -27.46 22.82 3.51
CA GLY A 311 -28.21 21.98 4.45
C GLY A 311 -29.21 21.04 3.76
N GLU A 312 -29.15 20.91 2.44
CA GLU A 312 -29.98 19.98 1.68
C GLU A 312 -29.45 18.55 1.81
N ILE A 313 -30.36 17.57 1.93
CA ILE A 313 -29.99 16.17 2.08
C ILE A 313 -29.57 15.61 0.71
N LEU A 314 -28.29 15.24 0.61
CA LEU A 314 -27.73 14.54 -0.54
C LEU A 314 -27.91 13.02 -0.43
N GLY A 315 -27.92 12.50 0.79
CA GLY A 315 -27.93 11.06 1.03
C GLY A 315 -27.94 10.67 2.50
N LEU A 316 -27.61 9.40 2.75
CA LEU A 316 -27.52 8.81 4.08
C LEU A 316 -26.32 7.88 4.15
N ILE A 317 -25.61 7.90 5.28
CA ILE A 317 -24.44 7.06 5.54
C ILE A 317 -24.68 6.26 6.82
N THR A 318 -24.36 4.96 6.77
CA THR A 318 -24.39 4.07 7.94
C THR A 318 -23.00 3.58 8.32
N LEU A 319 -22.85 3.11 9.56
CA LEU A 319 -21.60 2.47 9.98
C LEU A 319 -21.31 1.22 9.14
N GLU A 320 -22.37 0.49 8.78
CA GLU A 320 -22.31 -0.69 7.93
C GLU A 320 -21.72 -0.37 6.55
N ASP A 321 -22.12 0.74 5.92
CA ASP A 321 -21.58 1.19 4.62
C ASP A 321 -20.06 1.46 4.69
N ILE A 322 -19.62 2.10 5.77
CA ILE A 322 -18.20 2.42 5.94
C ILE A 322 -17.37 1.14 6.18
N ILE A 323 -17.89 0.20 6.97
CA ILE A 323 -17.23 -1.09 7.20
C ILE A 323 -17.22 -1.92 5.90
N GLU A 324 -18.27 -1.84 5.10
CA GLU A 324 -18.33 -2.49 3.78
C GLU A 324 -17.24 -1.96 2.84
N GLU A 325 -16.93 -0.66 2.88
CA GLU A 325 -15.82 -0.12 2.08
C GLU A 325 -14.45 -0.68 2.51
N LEU A 326 -14.26 -0.93 3.81
CA LEU A 326 -13.05 -1.54 4.35
C LEU A 326 -12.91 -3.04 4.04
N ILE A 327 -13.98 -3.80 4.27
CA ILE A 327 -13.96 -5.26 4.32
C ILE A 327 -14.40 -5.89 2.99
N GLY A 328 -15.14 -5.14 2.18
CA GLY A 328 -15.95 -5.63 1.07
C GLY A 328 -17.35 -6.06 1.52
N LYS A 329 -18.24 -6.31 0.55
CA LYS A 329 -19.68 -6.56 0.73
C LYS A 329 -20.02 -7.59 1.80
N PHE A 330 -20.96 -7.24 2.68
CA PHE A 330 -21.69 -8.20 3.51
C PHE A 330 -22.81 -8.85 2.68
N THR A 331 -22.97 -10.17 2.74
CA THR A 331 -23.96 -10.92 1.95
C THR A 331 -25.39 -10.86 2.51
N THR A 332 -25.74 -9.92 3.40
CA THR A 332 -26.76 -10.21 4.44
C THR A 332 -28.00 -9.33 4.57
N SER A 333 -28.36 -8.42 3.64
CA SER A 333 -29.52 -7.54 3.94
C SER A 333 -30.61 -7.35 2.88
N THR A 334 -30.40 -7.75 1.62
CA THR A 334 -31.48 -7.63 0.61
C THR A 334 -31.34 -8.73 -0.44
N PRO A 335 -32.32 -9.63 -0.60
CA PRO A 335 -32.39 -10.47 -1.78
C PRO A 335 -33.09 -9.69 -2.90
N ASP A 336 -32.36 -8.86 -3.66
CA ASP A 336 -32.40 -8.80 -5.14
C ASP A 336 -31.40 -7.75 -5.71
N VAL A 337 -31.06 -7.92 -7.01
CA VAL A 337 -30.18 -7.11 -7.89
C VAL A 337 -28.67 -7.17 -7.61
N GLY A 338 -28.22 -7.10 -6.36
CA GLY A 338 -26.79 -7.06 -6.02
C GLY A 338 -26.00 -8.35 -6.34
N ASP A 339 -26.65 -9.51 -6.43
CA ASP A 339 -26.03 -10.81 -6.75
C ASP A 339 -25.98 -11.10 -8.27
N ARG A 340 -26.51 -10.17 -9.09
CA ARG A 340 -26.62 -10.29 -10.56
C ARG A 340 -25.65 -9.39 -11.33
N MET A 341 -24.78 -8.63 -10.66
CA MET A 341 -23.74 -7.81 -11.31
C MET A 341 -22.55 -8.67 -11.77
N HIS A 342 -22.83 -9.59 -12.69
CA HIS A 342 -21.84 -10.35 -13.43
C HIS A 342 -22.07 -10.13 -14.92
N TRP A 343 -20.98 -10.20 -15.69
CA TRP A 343 -21.08 -10.20 -17.15
C TRP A 343 -21.93 -11.38 -17.61
N GLY A 344 -22.98 -11.08 -18.38
CA GLY A 344 -23.76 -12.09 -19.09
C GLY A 344 -22.92 -12.80 -20.15
N GLU A 345 -23.45 -13.90 -20.69
CA GLU A 345 -22.79 -14.67 -21.76
C GLU A 345 -22.53 -13.84 -23.03
N ASP A 346 -23.35 -12.81 -23.25
CA ASP A 346 -23.25 -11.84 -24.33
C ASP A 346 -22.23 -10.71 -24.05
N GLY A 347 -21.58 -10.73 -22.89
CA GLY A 347 -20.64 -9.68 -22.46
C GLY A 347 -21.32 -8.37 -22.07
N SER A 348 -22.64 -8.40 -21.78
CA SER A 348 -23.38 -7.25 -21.27
C SER A 348 -23.87 -7.49 -19.84
N VAL A 349 -24.15 -6.42 -19.11
CA VAL A 349 -24.75 -6.47 -17.77
C VAL A 349 -25.79 -5.37 -17.64
N LEU A 350 -26.97 -5.70 -17.12
CA LEU A 350 -28.02 -4.74 -16.80
C LEU A 350 -27.82 -4.24 -15.38
N VAL A 351 -27.78 -2.93 -15.21
CA VAL A 351 -27.55 -2.26 -13.93
C VAL A 351 -28.59 -1.16 -13.72
N ASP A 352 -28.97 -0.97 -12.46
CA ASP A 352 -29.88 0.12 -12.06
C ASP A 352 -29.13 1.46 -12.18
N GLY A 353 -29.78 2.50 -12.72
CA GLY A 353 -29.19 3.83 -12.85
C GLY A 353 -28.85 4.49 -11.51
N THR A 354 -29.47 4.05 -10.41
CA THR A 354 -29.14 4.49 -9.04
C THR A 354 -27.89 3.83 -8.46
N SER A 355 -27.31 2.84 -9.15
CA SER A 355 -26.09 2.14 -8.70
C SER A 355 -24.91 3.10 -8.54
N ASN A 356 -24.16 2.95 -7.43
CA ASN A 356 -22.96 3.74 -7.15
C ASN A 356 -21.82 3.37 -8.12
N LEU A 357 -21.18 4.38 -8.73
CA LEU A 357 -20.10 4.19 -9.70
C LEU A 357 -18.90 3.44 -9.12
N ARG A 358 -18.56 3.71 -7.86
CA ARG A 358 -17.46 3.04 -7.16
C ARG A 358 -17.73 1.55 -7.00
N GLU A 359 -18.99 1.19 -6.73
CA GLU A 359 -19.40 -0.21 -6.69
C GLU A 359 -19.29 -0.87 -8.07
N LEU A 360 -19.78 -0.20 -9.12
CA LEU A 360 -19.71 -0.69 -10.50
C LEU A 360 -18.25 -0.92 -10.93
N ASN A 361 -17.37 0.04 -10.67
CA ASN A 361 -15.93 -0.08 -10.94
C ASN A 361 -15.31 -1.27 -10.20
N ARG A 362 -15.63 -1.44 -8.91
CA ARG A 362 -15.10 -2.53 -8.08
C ARG A 362 -15.57 -3.91 -8.53
N ARG A 363 -16.84 -4.05 -8.97
CA ARG A 363 -17.44 -5.34 -9.30
C ARG A 363 -17.22 -5.78 -10.74
N LEU A 364 -17.25 -4.84 -11.67
CA LEU A 364 -17.14 -5.10 -13.10
C LEU A 364 -15.73 -4.83 -13.64
N GLU A 365 -14.80 -4.43 -12.75
CA GLU A 365 -13.41 -4.05 -13.08
C GLU A 365 -13.36 -2.92 -14.12
N LEU A 366 -14.20 -1.91 -13.92
CA LEU A 366 -14.32 -0.74 -14.79
C LEU A 366 -13.51 0.45 -14.26
N ALA A 367 -13.29 1.43 -15.13
CA ALA A 367 -12.57 2.68 -14.82
C ALA A 367 -13.46 3.91 -15.10
N LEU A 368 -14.74 3.84 -14.73
CA LEU A 368 -15.64 4.99 -14.85
C LEU A 368 -15.15 6.14 -13.95
N PRO A 369 -15.27 7.40 -14.39
CA PRO A 369 -14.81 8.54 -13.60
C PRO A 369 -15.65 8.68 -12.32
N ILE A 370 -14.98 9.00 -11.20
CA ILE A 370 -15.60 9.12 -9.87
C ILE A 370 -15.50 10.54 -9.27
N ASP A 371 -14.79 11.45 -9.94
CA ASP A 371 -14.52 12.82 -9.48
C ASP A 371 -15.72 13.78 -9.67
N GLY A 372 -16.93 13.24 -9.80
CA GLY A 372 -18.16 13.98 -10.08
C GLY A 372 -19.41 13.23 -9.58
N PRO A 373 -20.41 12.96 -10.42
CA PRO A 373 -21.63 12.25 -10.04
C PRO A 373 -21.31 10.90 -9.40
N LYS A 374 -22.04 10.54 -8.35
CA LYS A 374 -21.80 9.28 -7.62
C LYS A 374 -22.57 8.08 -8.18
N THR A 375 -23.58 8.32 -9.02
CA THR A 375 -24.45 7.28 -9.59
C THR A 375 -24.30 7.18 -11.10
N LEU A 376 -24.66 6.01 -11.66
CA LEU A 376 -24.65 5.80 -13.11
C LEU A 376 -25.57 6.77 -13.86
N ASN A 377 -26.77 7.03 -13.33
CA ASN A 377 -27.67 8.03 -13.89
C ASN A 377 -27.03 9.41 -13.91
N GLY A 378 -26.43 9.84 -12.79
CA GLY A 378 -25.74 11.12 -12.71
C GLY A 378 -24.61 11.24 -13.73
N LEU A 379 -23.80 10.18 -13.89
CA LEU A 379 -22.72 10.13 -14.88
C LEU A 379 -23.24 10.24 -16.32
N ILE A 380 -24.32 9.51 -16.64
CA ILE A 380 -24.93 9.54 -17.98
C ILE A 380 -25.48 10.94 -18.29
N LEU A 381 -26.19 11.55 -17.34
CA LEU A 381 -26.76 12.89 -17.50
C LEU A 381 -25.68 13.96 -17.62
N GLU A 382 -24.60 13.88 -16.83
CA GLU A 382 -23.48 14.81 -16.93
C GLU A 382 -22.77 14.68 -18.29
N HIS A 383 -22.54 13.44 -18.74
CA HIS A 383 -21.86 13.19 -20.01
C HIS A 383 -22.67 13.67 -21.22
N LEU A 384 -23.98 13.44 -21.21
CA LEU A 384 -24.87 13.85 -22.31
C LEU A 384 -25.31 15.31 -22.23
N GLN A 385 -25.23 15.94 -21.05
CA GLN A 385 -25.80 17.26 -20.75
C GLN A 385 -27.30 17.37 -21.10
N ASP A 386 -27.99 16.24 -21.17
CA ASP A 386 -29.42 16.13 -21.51
C ASP A 386 -30.00 14.84 -20.92
N ILE A 387 -31.33 14.76 -20.83
CA ILE A 387 -32.05 13.56 -20.40
C ILE A 387 -32.17 12.62 -21.62
N PRO A 388 -31.51 11.45 -21.61
CA PRO A 388 -31.50 10.56 -22.78
C PRO A 388 -32.87 9.95 -23.05
N GLU A 389 -33.14 9.69 -24.33
CA GLU A 389 -34.21 8.77 -24.73
C GLU A 389 -33.76 7.30 -24.57
N THR A 390 -34.74 6.40 -24.53
CA THR A 390 -34.46 4.96 -24.49
C THR A 390 -33.80 4.50 -25.80
N GLY A 391 -32.74 3.68 -25.72
CA GLY A 391 -31.95 3.18 -26.84
C GLY A 391 -30.72 4.01 -27.17
N VAL A 392 -30.49 5.15 -26.51
CA VAL A 392 -29.28 5.96 -26.67
C VAL A 392 -28.07 5.18 -26.15
N SER A 393 -27.03 5.07 -26.98
CA SER A 393 -25.75 4.44 -26.62
C SER A 393 -24.64 5.47 -26.59
N MET A 394 -23.73 5.33 -25.63
CA MET A 394 -22.58 6.20 -25.44
C MET A 394 -21.37 5.39 -24.98
N LYS A 395 -20.21 6.04 -24.95
CA LYS A 395 -18.96 5.43 -24.50
C LYS A 395 -18.29 6.37 -23.49
N ILE A 396 -18.18 5.93 -22.24
CA ILE A 396 -17.57 6.70 -21.15
C ILE A 396 -16.38 5.91 -20.60
N ALA A 397 -15.19 6.51 -20.57
CA ALA A 397 -13.96 5.85 -20.10
C ALA A 397 -13.77 4.42 -20.66
N ASP A 398 -13.82 4.32 -21.98
CA ASP A 398 -13.75 3.05 -22.74
C ASP A 398 -14.85 2.01 -22.51
N THR A 399 -15.85 2.36 -21.72
CA THR A 399 -16.98 1.50 -21.37
C THR A 399 -18.20 1.88 -22.22
N PRO A 400 -18.69 1.01 -23.13
CA PRO A 400 -19.92 1.27 -23.86
C PRO A 400 -21.13 1.06 -22.94
N ILE A 401 -22.06 2.01 -22.97
CA ILE A 401 -23.26 2.04 -22.14
C ILE A 401 -24.46 2.36 -23.02
N GLU A 402 -25.53 1.57 -22.89
CA GLU A 402 -26.82 1.77 -23.58
C GLU A 402 -27.92 2.04 -22.54
N VAL A 403 -28.70 3.10 -22.76
CA VAL A 403 -29.86 3.43 -21.93
C VAL A 403 -31.01 2.51 -22.32
N VAL A 404 -31.39 1.59 -21.43
CA VAL A 404 -32.45 0.60 -21.70
C VAL A 404 -33.82 1.12 -21.29
N GLN A 405 -33.88 1.89 -20.21
CA GLN A 405 -35.13 2.44 -19.73
C GLN A 405 -34.90 3.76 -19.01
N THR A 406 -35.68 4.77 -19.39
CA THR A 406 -35.82 6.02 -18.65
C THR A 406 -37.20 6.10 -18.00
N GLN A 407 -37.26 6.71 -16.82
CA GLN A 407 -38.50 6.96 -16.08
C GLN A 407 -38.34 8.29 -15.34
N ASP A 408 -39.36 9.15 -15.31
CA ASP A 408 -39.38 10.39 -14.49
C ASP A 408 -38.11 11.26 -14.64
N ARG A 409 -37.60 11.39 -15.88
CA ARG A 409 -36.37 12.13 -16.24
C ARG A 409 -35.06 11.56 -15.68
N MET A 410 -35.07 10.32 -15.22
CA MET A 410 -33.88 9.59 -14.81
C MET A 410 -33.70 8.31 -15.63
N VAL A 411 -32.44 7.91 -15.82
CA VAL A 411 -32.09 6.58 -16.32
C VAL A 411 -32.38 5.58 -15.21
N ARG A 412 -33.34 4.67 -15.43
CA ARG A 412 -33.70 3.62 -14.48
C ARG A 412 -32.86 2.37 -14.69
N THR A 413 -32.67 1.96 -15.94
CA THR A 413 -31.85 0.80 -16.28
C THR A 413 -30.92 1.15 -17.44
N ALA A 414 -29.64 0.80 -17.27
CA ALA A 414 -28.65 0.88 -18.33
C ALA A 414 -28.00 -0.50 -18.54
N ARG A 415 -27.62 -0.78 -19.79
CA ARG A 415 -26.84 -1.95 -20.17
C ARG A 415 -25.41 -1.50 -20.37
N ILE A 416 -24.50 -2.07 -19.59
CA ILE A 416 -23.06 -1.86 -19.73
C ILE A 416 -22.50 -3.02 -20.55
N PHE A 417 -21.63 -2.73 -21.50
CA PHE A 417 -20.91 -3.73 -22.27
C PHE A 417 -19.46 -3.81 -21.82
N ARG A 418 -18.88 -5.01 -21.89
CA ARG A 418 -17.49 -5.22 -21.51
C ARG A 418 -16.57 -4.37 -22.40
N PRO A 419 -15.66 -3.56 -21.82
CA PRO A 419 -14.69 -2.80 -22.60
C PRO A 419 -13.88 -3.77 -23.47
N ARG A 420 -13.78 -3.49 -24.76
CA ARG A 420 -12.83 -4.23 -25.61
C ARG A 420 -11.43 -3.74 -25.26
N ILE A 421 -10.61 -4.62 -24.68
CA ILE A 421 -9.18 -4.36 -24.51
C ILE A 421 -8.57 -4.32 -25.91
N GLU A 422 -8.36 -3.12 -26.47
CA GLU A 422 -7.50 -2.95 -27.64
C GLU A 422 -6.05 -3.18 -27.20
N GLY A 423 -5.63 -4.45 -27.18
CA GLY A 423 -4.31 -4.84 -26.67
C GLY A 423 -4.04 -6.34 -26.61
N ALA A 424 -4.42 -7.10 -27.65
CA ALA A 424 -3.85 -8.42 -27.93
C ALA A 424 -3.91 -8.66 -29.46
N GLY A 425 -3.36 -7.71 -30.22
CA GLY A 425 -3.12 -7.86 -31.64
C GLY A 425 -1.68 -8.29 -31.89
N GLN A 426 -1.53 -9.57 -32.26
CA GLN A 426 -0.35 -10.27 -32.79
C GLN A 426 0.76 -10.67 -31.82
#